data_AF-A0A9P5M837-F1
#
_entry.id   AF-A0A9P5M837-F1
#
_cell.length_a   1.000
_cell.length_b   1.000
_cell.length_c   1.000
_cell.angle_alpha   90.00
_cell.angle_beta   90.00
_cell.angle_gamma   90.00
#
_symmetry.space_group_name_H-M   'P 1'
#
loop_
_entity.id
_entity.type
_entity.pdbx_description
1 polymer ?
#
loop_
_entity_poly.entity_id
_entity_poly.type
_entity_poly.pdbx_seq_one_letter_code
_entity_poly.pdbx_strand_id
1 'polypeptide(L)'
;MRSLAYFISLYLFIDVLEMITQRVDWDIHQTHPILSLSIPQQLFYSLIVCLYTCVGIIMTHSIFATIFIALGCSPKAWVPVFNRPFASSSLQDFWSNRWHHYFKRSMERAVVPLMRLLPRQWPWSTRRVIRAGIIFGMQTIFHLYLVLRCFHVRKSEEEWRFVDQTTLLFFLLQPIGLLVERELLVPLSESLLPANPKARVWVTRVWAWAWLLWTGRYWADVCVRSGMWSSGEGYLAWSPVRGVLFGQWFLV
;
A
#
# COMPACT_ATOMS: atom_id res chain seq x y z
N MET A 1 -3.76 7.75 -23.87
CA MET A 1 -2.45 7.20 -23.43
C MET A 1 -1.73 8.29 -22.67
N ARG A 2 -1.16 8.00 -21.50
CA ARG A 2 -0.26 8.97 -20.85
C ARG A 2 1.01 9.07 -21.71
N SER A 3 1.62 10.25 -21.78
CA SER A 3 2.78 10.48 -22.66
C SER A 3 3.96 9.60 -22.25
N LEU A 4 4.85 9.30 -23.21
CA LEU A 4 6.15 8.66 -22.94
C LEU A 4 6.92 9.39 -21.84
N ALA A 5 6.86 10.73 -21.85
CA ALA A 5 7.44 11.57 -20.82
C ALA A 5 6.92 11.24 -19.41
N TYR A 6 5.62 10.96 -19.24
CA TYR A 6 5.08 10.56 -17.94
C TYR A 6 5.66 9.22 -17.46
N PHE A 7 5.81 8.25 -18.36
CA PHE A 7 6.40 6.95 -18.03
C PHE A 7 7.88 7.10 -17.64
N ILE A 8 8.64 7.89 -18.40
CA ILE A 8 10.04 8.23 -18.08
C ILE A 8 10.13 8.89 -16.71
N SER A 9 9.24 9.85 -16.39
CA SER A 9 9.22 10.49 -15.08
C SER A 9 8.93 9.51 -13.94
N LEU A 10 8.02 8.55 -14.14
CA LEU A 10 7.77 7.51 -13.14
C LEU A 10 8.97 6.57 -12.96
N TYR A 11 9.63 6.22 -14.07
CA TYR A 11 10.83 5.40 -14.06
C TYR A 11 11.98 6.08 -13.29
N LEU A 12 12.25 7.36 -13.58
CA LEU A 12 13.26 8.11 -12.84
C LEU A 12 12.89 8.26 -11.37
N PHE A 13 11.60 8.40 -11.07
CA PHE A 13 11.14 8.51 -9.70
C PHE A 13 11.31 7.19 -8.92
N ILE A 14 10.96 6.03 -9.51
CA ILE A 14 11.20 4.74 -8.85
C ILE A 14 12.70 4.46 -8.71
N ASP A 15 13.52 4.90 -9.67
CA ASP A 15 14.99 4.80 -9.61
C ASP A 15 15.57 5.58 -8.41
N VAL A 16 15.08 6.80 -8.17
CA VAL A 16 15.45 7.58 -6.97
C VAL A 16 15.05 6.84 -5.69
N LEU A 17 13.82 6.33 -5.62
CA LEU A 17 13.34 5.63 -4.43
C LEU A 17 14.13 4.35 -4.16
N GLU A 18 14.41 3.56 -5.21
CA GLU A 18 15.20 2.34 -5.13
C GLU A 18 16.63 2.63 -4.67
N MET A 19 17.26 3.67 -5.23
CA MET A 19 18.57 4.14 -4.79
C MET A 19 18.57 4.54 -3.30
N ILE A 20 17.53 5.22 -2.81
CA ILE A 20 17.40 5.56 -1.38
C ILE A 20 17.32 4.30 -0.52
N THR A 21 16.51 3.31 -0.92
CA THR A 21 16.30 2.08 -0.14
C THR A 21 17.53 1.16 -0.15
N GLN A 22 18.23 1.04 -1.27
CA GLN A 22 19.39 0.17 -1.45
C GLN A 22 20.70 0.76 -0.87
N ARG A 23 20.71 2.03 -0.46
CA ARG A 23 21.86 2.61 0.26
C ARG A 23 22.04 2.08 1.68
N VAL A 24 20.99 1.49 2.24
CA VAL A 24 21.05 0.87 3.56
C VAL A 24 21.28 -0.61 3.37
N ASP A 25 22.31 -1.13 4.05
CA ASP A 25 22.55 -2.56 4.15
C ASP A 25 21.54 -3.15 5.14
N TRP A 26 20.44 -3.65 4.61
CA TRP A 26 19.35 -4.18 5.41
C TRP A 26 19.66 -5.60 5.85
N ASP A 27 19.65 -5.84 7.16
CA ASP A 27 19.61 -7.21 7.69
C ASP A 27 18.21 -7.79 7.49
N ILE A 28 18.05 -8.59 6.42
CA ILE A 28 16.79 -9.26 6.07
C ILE A 28 16.38 -10.35 7.08
N HIS A 29 17.32 -10.80 7.92
CA HIS A 29 17.07 -11.81 8.97
C HIS A 29 16.59 -11.16 10.28
N GLN A 30 16.77 -9.85 10.43
CA GLN A 30 16.19 -9.12 11.55
C GLN A 30 14.66 -9.24 11.51
N THR A 31 14.02 -9.53 12.65
CA THR A 31 12.56 -9.70 12.70
C THR A 31 11.80 -8.42 12.34
N HIS A 32 12.36 -7.27 12.71
CA HIS A 32 11.75 -5.96 12.56
C HIS A 32 12.76 -4.88 12.14
N PRO A 33 13.30 -4.94 10.91
CA PRO A 33 14.37 -4.04 10.47
C PRO A 33 13.95 -2.56 10.53
N ILE A 34 12.73 -2.23 10.09
CA ILE A 34 12.18 -0.88 10.15
C ILE A 34 11.79 -0.52 11.58
N LEU A 35 11.04 -1.35 12.31
CA LEU A 35 10.57 -0.96 13.66
C LEU A 35 11.70 -0.82 14.69
N SER A 36 12.90 -1.32 14.39
CA SER A 36 14.10 -1.11 15.21
C SER A 36 14.72 0.28 15.07
N LEU A 37 14.34 1.05 14.05
CA LEU A 37 14.87 2.40 13.79
C LEU A 37 14.21 3.46 14.68
N SER A 38 14.73 4.70 14.65
CA SER A 38 14.05 5.83 15.31
C SER A 38 12.72 6.16 14.62
N ILE A 39 11.72 6.64 15.39
CA ILE A 39 10.38 6.97 14.85
C ILE A 39 10.42 7.81 13.56
N PRO A 40 11.23 8.89 13.44
CA PRO A 40 11.33 9.66 12.20
C PRO A 40 11.77 8.81 11.00
N GLN A 41 12.76 7.92 11.18
CA GLN A 41 13.22 7.01 10.13
C GLN A 41 12.13 6.01 9.76
N GLN A 42 11.39 5.47 10.74
CA GLN A 42 10.29 4.55 10.46
C GLN A 42 9.20 5.21 9.61
N LEU A 43 8.80 6.44 9.96
CA LEU A 43 7.80 7.19 9.20
C LEU A 43 8.32 7.54 7.79
N PHE A 44 9.61 7.88 7.67
CA PHE A 44 10.25 8.11 6.37
C PHE A 44 10.17 6.86 5.49
N TYR A 45 10.61 5.68 5.96
CA TYR A 45 10.53 4.45 5.17
C TYR A 45 9.11 3.98 4.92
N SER A 46 8.17 4.28 5.83
CA SER A 46 6.73 4.05 5.57
C SER A 46 6.20 4.93 4.43
N LEU A 47 6.69 6.17 4.27
CA LEU A 47 6.34 7.00 3.13
C LEU A 47 6.97 6.46 1.84
N ILE A 48 8.25 6.06 1.91
CA ILE A 48 8.97 5.48 0.78
C ILE A 48 8.25 4.23 0.27
N VAL A 49 7.90 3.26 1.14
CA VAL A 49 7.18 2.05 0.71
C VAL A 49 5.83 2.37 0.07
N CYS A 50 5.12 3.39 0.57
CA CYS A 50 3.86 3.83 -0.01
C CYS A 50 4.04 4.40 -1.43
N LEU A 51 5.01 5.29 -1.60
CA LEU A 51 5.34 5.88 -2.91
C LEU A 51 5.82 4.81 -3.89
N TYR A 52 6.71 3.93 -3.42
CA TYR A 52 7.29 2.84 -4.19
C TYR A 52 6.21 1.89 -4.71
N THR A 53 5.32 1.44 -3.80
CA THR A 53 4.19 0.57 -4.13
C THR A 53 3.24 1.23 -5.13
N CYS A 54 2.94 2.52 -4.94
CA CYS A 54 2.08 3.28 -5.84
C CYS A 54 2.66 3.35 -7.26
N VAL A 55 3.93 3.71 -7.38
CA VAL A 55 4.61 3.89 -8.67
C VAL A 55 4.80 2.55 -9.36
N GLY A 56 5.25 1.52 -8.64
CA GLY A 56 5.39 0.16 -9.17
C GLY A 56 4.09 -0.35 -9.78
N ILE A 57 2.97 -0.21 -9.06
CA ILE A 57 1.66 -0.65 -9.54
C ILE A 57 1.20 0.16 -10.77
N ILE A 58 1.47 1.47 -10.82
CA ILE A 58 1.17 2.28 -12.02
C ILE A 58 2.00 1.81 -13.22
N MET A 59 3.30 1.59 -13.02
CA MET A 59 4.20 1.16 -14.10
C MET A 59 3.81 -0.22 -14.62
N THR A 60 3.59 -1.20 -13.75
CA THR A 60 3.11 -2.53 -14.12
C THR A 60 1.77 -2.47 -14.85
N HIS A 61 0.80 -1.70 -14.33
CA HIS A 61 -0.48 -1.47 -15.02
C HIS A 61 -0.27 -0.89 -16.42
N SER A 62 0.57 0.13 -16.55
CA SER A 62 0.85 0.80 -17.83
C SER A 62 1.53 -0.13 -18.84
N ILE A 63 2.46 -0.98 -18.42
CA ILE A 63 3.13 -1.96 -19.28
C ILE A 63 2.09 -2.96 -19.81
N PHE A 64 1.31 -3.60 -18.91
CA PHE A 64 0.28 -4.54 -19.33
C PHE A 64 -0.78 -3.88 -20.21
N ALA A 65 -1.25 -2.69 -19.85
CA ALA A 65 -2.22 -1.95 -20.67
C ALA A 65 -1.70 -1.74 -22.09
N THR A 66 -0.45 -1.29 -22.24
CA THR A 66 0.17 -1.10 -23.56
C THR A 66 0.23 -2.40 -24.35
N ILE A 67 0.71 -3.49 -23.74
CA ILE A 67 0.80 -4.80 -24.39
C ILE A 67 -0.57 -5.28 -24.86
N PHE A 68 -1.56 -5.32 -23.97
CA PHE A 68 -2.88 -5.84 -24.31
C PHE A 68 -3.64 -4.96 -25.30
N ILE A 69 -3.48 -3.62 -25.23
CA ILE A 69 -4.05 -2.71 -26.23
C ILE A 69 -3.40 -2.95 -27.60
N ALA A 70 -2.08 -3.14 -27.65
CA ALA A 70 -1.40 -3.50 -28.90
C ALA A 70 -1.87 -4.86 -29.46
N LEU A 71 -2.26 -5.79 -28.58
CA LEU A 71 -2.90 -7.07 -28.94
C LEU A 71 -4.42 -6.95 -29.24
N GLY A 72 -4.97 -5.73 -29.30
CA GLY A 72 -6.36 -5.49 -29.73
C GLY A 72 -7.38 -5.31 -28.60
N CYS A 73 -6.98 -5.29 -27.32
CA CYS A 73 -7.90 -4.99 -26.23
C CYS A 73 -8.35 -3.52 -26.27
N SER A 74 -9.60 -3.26 -25.88
CA SER A 74 -10.12 -1.90 -25.81
C SER A 74 -9.40 -1.07 -24.74
N PRO A 75 -8.88 0.14 -25.05
CA PRO A 75 -8.31 1.04 -24.06
C PRO A 75 -9.27 1.41 -22.92
N LYS A 76 -10.58 1.37 -23.16
CA LYS A 76 -11.62 1.65 -22.15
C LYS A 76 -11.67 0.59 -21.04
N ALA A 77 -11.14 -0.61 -21.28
CA ALA A 77 -11.06 -1.67 -20.27
C ALA A 77 -9.98 -1.40 -19.19
N TRP A 78 -9.02 -0.52 -19.48
CA TRP A 78 -7.87 -0.21 -18.62
C TRP A 78 -8.11 1.04 -17.78
N VAL A 79 -8.99 0.91 -16.78
CA VAL A 79 -9.32 2.00 -15.86
C VAL A 79 -8.14 2.35 -14.95
N PRO A 80 -7.96 3.63 -14.56
CA PRO A 80 -6.89 4.01 -13.63
C PRO A 80 -6.96 3.24 -12.31
N VAL A 81 -5.83 2.65 -11.92
CA VAL A 81 -5.68 1.88 -10.67
C VAL A 81 -5.70 2.74 -9.41
N PHE A 82 -5.42 4.04 -9.56
CA PHE A 82 -5.41 5.03 -8.49
C PHE A 82 -6.19 6.26 -8.91
N ASN A 83 -6.87 6.88 -7.94
CA ASN A 83 -7.58 8.15 -8.14
C ASN A 83 -7.05 9.22 -7.17
N ARG A 84 -5.91 9.82 -7.50
CA ARG A 84 -5.24 10.86 -6.70
C ARG A 84 -5.15 10.46 -5.19
N PRO A 85 -4.46 9.36 -4.84
CA PRO A 85 -4.45 8.82 -3.47
C PRO A 85 -3.90 9.81 -2.45
N PHE A 86 -2.92 10.62 -2.83
CA PHE A 86 -2.34 11.64 -1.95
C PHE A 86 -3.26 12.84 -1.66
N ALA A 87 -4.40 12.93 -2.37
CA ALA A 87 -5.43 13.95 -2.16
C ALA A 87 -6.59 13.46 -1.26
N SER A 88 -6.47 12.28 -0.64
CA SER A 88 -7.49 11.73 0.25
C SER A 88 -7.81 12.68 1.39
N SER A 89 -9.10 12.90 1.64
CA SER A 89 -9.59 13.72 2.76
C SER A 89 -9.80 12.93 4.05
N SER A 90 -9.83 11.61 3.97
CA SER A 90 -10.03 10.71 5.10
C SER A 90 -9.45 9.32 4.80
N LEU A 91 -9.34 8.47 5.82
CA LEU A 91 -8.87 7.10 5.69
C LEU A 91 -9.88 6.26 4.89
N GLN A 92 -11.18 6.48 5.10
CA GLN A 92 -12.23 5.87 4.30
C GLN A 92 -12.11 6.24 2.82
N ASP A 93 -11.87 7.52 2.51
CA ASP A 93 -11.73 8.01 1.14
C ASP A 93 -10.50 7.38 0.45
N PHE A 94 -9.38 7.27 1.16
CA PHE A 94 -8.17 6.61 0.68
C PHE A 94 -8.45 5.16 0.23
N TRP A 95 -8.93 4.31 1.14
CA TRP A 95 -9.12 2.88 0.87
C TRP A 95 -10.30 2.58 -0.07
N SER A 96 -11.37 3.38 0.00
CA SER A 96 -12.59 3.09 -0.78
C SER A 96 -12.52 3.65 -2.20
N ASN A 97 -11.91 4.84 -2.38
CA ASN A 97 -12.09 5.61 -3.61
C ASN A 97 -10.79 5.92 -4.33
N ARG A 98 -9.62 5.79 -3.70
CA ARG A 98 -8.39 6.35 -4.26
C ARG A 98 -7.21 5.40 -4.36
N TRP A 99 -7.17 4.38 -3.51
CA TRP A 99 -6.10 3.39 -3.47
C TRP A 99 -6.48 2.09 -4.17
N HIS A 100 -5.62 1.63 -5.08
CA HIS A 100 -5.54 0.27 -5.60
C HIS A 100 -6.87 -0.39 -6.04
N HIS A 101 -7.49 0.14 -7.09
CA HIS A 101 -8.83 -0.30 -7.55
C HIS A 101 -8.87 -1.67 -8.23
N TYR A 102 -7.71 -2.27 -8.54
CA TYR A 102 -7.62 -3.59 -9.18
C TYR A 102 -8.52 -4.65 -8.53
N PHE A 103 -8.49 -4.71 -7.20
CA PHE A 103 -9.22 -5.73 -6.45
C PHE A 103 -10.58 -5.25 -5.95
N LYS A 104 -10.93 -3.96 -6.12
CA LYS A 104 -12.13 -3.39 -5.52
C LYS A 104 -13.39 -4.16 -5.94
N ARG A 105 -13.61 -4.30 -7.25
CA ARG A 105 -14.79 -5.00 -7.79
C ARG A 105 -14.82 -6.48 -7.40
N SER A 106 -13.67 -7.16 -7.44
CA SER A 106 -13.56 -8.58 -7.12
C SER A 106 -13.85 -8.83 -5.64
N MET A 107 -13.28 -8.03 -4.75
CA MET A 107 -13.48 -8.13 -3.30
C MET A 107 -14.90 -7.73 -2.89
N GLU A 108 -15.45 -6.66 -3.48
CA GLU A 108 -16.83 -6.25 -3.23
C GLU A 108 -17.84 -7.35 -3.58
N ARG A 109 -17.58 -8.11 -4.65
CA ARG A 109 -18.38 -9.27 -5.05
C ARG A 109 -18.16 -10.47 -4.15
N ALA A 110 -16.90 -10.79 -3.83
CA ALA A 110 -16.55 -11.94 -3.00
C ALA A 110 -17.12 -11.85 -1.58
N VAL A 111 -17.32 -10.64 -1.06
CA VAL A 111 -17.88 -10.40 0.27
C VAL A 111 -19.40 -10.61 0.34
N VAL A 112 -20.12 -10.52 -0.78
CA VAL A 112 -21.59 -10.66 -0.82
C VAL A 112 -22.08 -11.97 -0.19
N PRO A 113 -21.60 -13.17 -0.57
CA PRO A 113 -22.06 -14.42 0.05
C PRO A 113 -21.79 -14.46 1.56
N LEU A 114 -20.63 -13.97 2.00
CA LEU A 114 -20.27 -13.93 3.43
C LEU A 114 -21.21 -13.01 4.21
N MET A 115 -21.57 -11.85 3.64
CA MET A 115 -22.52 -10.92 4.26
C MET A 115 -23.97 -11.43 4.33
N ARG A 116 -24.32 -12.47 3.56
CA ARG A 116 -25.64 -13.12 3.64
C ARG A 116 -25.76 -14.06 4.84
N LEU A 117 -24.65 -14.51 5.41
CA LEU A 117 -24.62 -15.34 6.61
C LEU A 117 -24.90 -14.54 7.89
N LEU A 118 -24.82 -13.20 7.81
CA LEU A 118 -25.05 -12.33 8.96
C LEU A 118 -26.54 -12.08 9.21
N PRO A 119 -26.98 -11.96 10.48
CA PRO A 119 -28.36 -11.64 10.82
C PRO A 119 -28.83 -10.34 10.15
N ARG A 120 -30.03 -10.39 9.54
CA ARG A 120 -30.58 -9.22 8.84
C ARG A 120 -30.96 -8.09 9.79
N GLN A 121 -31.31 -8.41 11.04
CA GLN A 121 -31.69 -7.42 12.06
C GLN A 121 -30.53 -6.57 12.60
N TRP A 122 -29.28 -6.87 12.24
CA TRP A 122 -28.15 -6.10 12.75
C TRP A 122 -28.13 -4.66 12.19
N PRO A 123 -27.77 -3.67 13.03
CA PRO A 123 -27.64 -2.29 12.59
C PRO A 123 -26.74 -2.16 11.37
N TRP A 124 -27.10 -1.24 10.47
CA TRP A 124 -26.33 -0.98 9.26
C TRP A 124 -24.86 -0.62 9.58
N SER A 125 -24.64 0.14 10.66
CA SER A 125 -23.31 0.54 11.14
C SER A 125 -22.43 -0.67 11.45
N THR A 126 -22.95 -1.66 12.17
CA THR A 126 -22.29 -2.94 12.49
C THR A 126 -22.00 -3.73 11.23
N ARG A 127 -22.98 -3.85 10.32
CA ARG A 127 -22.78 -4.57 9.05
C ARG A 127 -21.69 -3.93 8.18
N ARG A 128 -21.56 -2.60 8.16
CA ARG A 128 -20.45 -1.90 7.47
C ARG A 128 -19.09 -2.26 8.06
N VAL A 129 -18.98 -2.33 9.39
CA VAL A 129 -17.73 -2.66 10.09
C VAL A 129 -17.30 -4.08 9.78
N ILE A 130 -18.23 -5.03 9.86
CA ILE A 130 -17.95 -6.43 9.53
C ILE A 130 -17.58 -6.58 8.06
N ARG A 131 -18.27 -5.88 7.15
CA ARG A 131 -17.90 -5.84 5.73
C ARG A 131 -16.46 -5.37 5.54
N ALA A 132 -16.05 -4.29 6.21
CA ALA A 132 -14.67 -3.81 6.16
C ALA A 132 -13.69 -4.85 6.71
N GLY A 133 -14.01 -5.46 7.86
CA GLY A 133 -13.22 -6.55 8.46
C GLY A 133 -13.02 -7.74 7.51
N ILE A 134 -14.08 -8.20 6.83
CA ILE A 134 -13.99 -9.28 5.85
C ILE A 134 -13.11 -8.87 4.67
N ILE A 135 -13.32 -7.67 4.10
CA ILE A 135 -12.50 -7.17 2.97
C ILE A 135 -11.03 -7.14 3.34
N PHE A 136 -10.67 -6.55 4.48
CA PHE A 136 -9.29 -6.48 4.92
C PHE A 136 -8.73 -7.84 5.34
N GLY A 137 -9.53 -8.74 5.89
CA GLY A 137 -9.14 -10.13 6.15
C GLY A 137 -8.81 -10.89 4.86
N MET A 138 -9.64 -10.76 3.83
CA MET A 138 -9.35 -11.34 2.51
C MET A 138 -8.08 -10.75 1.88
N GLN A 139 -7.89 -9.43 2.00
CA GLN A 139 -6.65 -8.76 1.57
C GLN A 139 -5.43 -9.28 2.35
N THR A 140 -5.57 -9.51 3.65
CA THR A 140 -4.51 -10.05 4.50
C THR A 140 -4.08 -11.42 4.01
N ILE A 141 -5.04 -12.34 3.77
CA ILE A 141 -4.76 -13.69 3.26
C ILE A 141 -4.07 -13.62 1.90
N PHE A 142 -4.55 -12.75 1.00
CA PHE A 142 -3.96 -12.57 -0.32
C PHE A 142 -2.50 -12.11 -0.22
N HIS A 143 -2.20 -11.11 0.63
CA HIS A 143 -0.83 -10.62 0.77
C HIS A 143 0.08 -11.59 1.52
N LEU A 144 -0.43 -12.34 2.50
CA LEU A 144 0.33 -13.44 3.11
C LEU A 144 0.73 -14.48 2.07
N TYR A 145 -0.18 -14.84 1.16
CA TYR A 145 0.11 -15.75 0.07
C TYR A 145 1.17 -15.17 -0.88
N LEU A 146 1.08 -13.89 -1.24
CA LEU A 146 2.09 -13.23 -2.07
C LEU A 146 3.46 -13.19 -1.39
N VAL A 147 3.53 -12.80 -0.11
CA VAL A 147 4.76 -12.80 0.70
C VAL A 147 5.39 -14.19 0.72
N LEU A 148 4.58 -15.23 0.94
CA LEU A 148 5.06 -16.61 0.99
C LEU A 148 5.60 -17.11 -0.37
N ARG A 149 4.96 -16.74 -1.48
CA ARG A 149 5.22 -17.35 -2.80
C ARG A 149 6.12 -16.53 -3.71
N CYS A 150 6.09 -15.21 -3.60
CA CYS A 150 6.75 -14.32 -4.54
C CYS A 150 8.05 -13.72 -4.00
N PHE A 151 8.22 -13.66 -2.67
CA PHE A 151 9.34 -12.96 -2.04
C PHE A 151 10.29 -13.91 -1.31
N HIS A 152 10.60 -15.02 -1.98
CA HIS A 152 11.36 -16.14 -1.45
C HIS A 152 12.88 -15.86 -1.39
N VAL A 153 13.28 -14.82 -0.67
CA VAL A 153 14.69 -14.62 -0.33
C VAL A 153 15.01 -15.51 0.87
N ARG A 154 15.48 -16.73 0.54
CA ARG A 154 16.44 -17.52 1.32
C ARG A 154 16.17 -17.64 2.83
N LYS A 155 14.93 -17.93 3.22
CA LYS A 155 14.64 -18.35 4.59
C LYS A 155 15.19 -19.76 4.83
N SER A 156 15.88 -19.97 5.94
CA SER A 156 16.25 -21.33 6.38
C SER A 156 14.96 -22.15 6.61
N GLU A 157 15.07 -23.48 6.53
CA GLU A 157 13.92 -24.38 6.71
C GLU A 157 13.17 -24.20 8.05
N GLU A 158 13.76 -23.52 9.04
CA GLU A 158 13.14 -23.23 10.34
C GLU A 158 12.23 -21.99 10.35
N GLU A 159 12.27 -21.12 9.33
CA GLU A 159 11.53 -19.84 9.32
C GLU A 159 10.23 -19.85 8.49
N TRP A 160 9.73 -21.03 8.11
CA TRP A 160 8.46 -21.19 7.40
C TRP A 160 7.24 -20.90 8.29
N ARG A 161 7.04 -19.62 8.60
CA ARG A 161 5.80 -19.14 9.20
C ARG A 161 4.90 -18.64 8.08
N PHE A 162 3.86 -19.41 7.77
CA PHE A 162 2.76 -18.99 6.88
C PHE A 162 2.15 -17.65 7.33
N VAL A 163 2.19 -17.40 8.63
CA VAL A 163 1.63 -16.21 9.26
C VAL A 163 2.74 -15.20 9.54
N ASP A 164 2.80 -14.18 8.70
CA ASP A 164 3.64 -13.00 8.94
C ASP A 164 2.90 -11.97 9.80
N GLN A 165 3.39 -11.72 11.02
CA GLN A 165 2.73 -10.84 11.99
C GLN A 165 2.64 -9.40 11.50
N THR A 166 3.66 -8.87 10.82
CA THR A 166 3.65 -7.50 10.31
C THR A 166 2.64 -7.30 9.17
N THR A 167 2.48 -8.31 8.32
CA THR A 167 1.42 -8.34 7.29
C THR A 167 0.05 -8.35 7.94
N LEU A 168 -0.17 -9.20 8.94
CA LEU A 168 -1.42 -9.22 9.72
C LEU A 168 -1.71 -7.84 10.33
N LEU A 169 -0.73 -7.26 11.03
CA LEU A 169 -0.88 -5.97 11.69
C LEU A 169 -1.22 -4.87 10.68
N PHE A 170 -0.49 -4.77 9.56
CA PHE A 170 -0.77 -3.76 8.55
C PHE A 170 -2.22 -3.81 8.06
N PHE A 171 -2.70 -4.98 7.62
CA PHE A 171 -4.03 -5.08 7.02
C PHE A 171 -5.17 -5.10 8.05
N LEU A 172 -5.02 -5.81 9.17
CA LEU A 172 -6.09 -5.95 10.17
C LEU A 172 -6.26 -4.71 11.06
N LEU A 173 -5.27 -3.81 11.11
CA LEU A 173 -5.44 -2.50 11.76
C LEU A 173 -6.27 -1.53 10.92
N GLN A 174 -6.40 -1.70 9.59
CA GLN A 174 -7.14 -0.73 8.76
C GLN A 174 -8.64 -0.61 9.12
N PRO A 175 -9.40 -1.71 9.37
CA PRO A 175 -10.76 -1.62 9.90
C PRO A 175 -10.85 -0.86 11.23
N ILE A 176 -9.84 -1.00 12.10
CA ILE A 176 -9.79 -0.29 13.38
C ILE A 176 -9.59 1.20 13.15
N GLY A 177 -8.69 1.60 12.25
CA GLY A 177 -8.51 3.00 11.87
C GLY A 177 -9.78 3.63 11.30
N LEU A 178 -10.53 2.89 10.49
CA LEU A 178 -11.82 3.32 9.94
C LEU A 178 -12.89 3.47 11.02
N LEU A 179 -12.91 2.57 12.00
CA LEU A 179 -13.78 2.65 13.17
C LEU A 179 -13.47 3.89 14.01
N VAL A 180 -12.21 4.14 14.33
CA VAL A 180 -11.78 5.32 15.09
C VAL A 180 -12.10 6.61 14.34
N GLU A 181 -11.85 6.65 13.02
CA GLU A 181 -12.24 7.80 12.19
C GLU A 181 -13.75 8.09 12.33
N ARG A 182 -14.59 7.06 12.19
CA ARG A 182 -16.05 7.18 12.16
C ARG A 182 -16.66 7.49 13.52
N GLU A 183 -16.26 6.77 14.56
CA GLU A 183 -16.93 6.79 15.87
C GLU A 183 -16.34 7.85 16.80
N LEU A 184 -15.08 8.22 16.61
CA LEU A 184 -14.40 9.17 17.49
C LEU A 184 -14.11 10.49 16.77
N LEU A 185 -13.35 10.45 15.67
CA LEU A 185 -12.82 11.68 15.09
C LEU A 185 -13.85 12.52 14.35
N VAL A 186 -14.73 11.90 13.57
CA VAL A 186 -15.79 12.62 12.87
C VAL A 186 -16.71 13.33 13.89
N PRO A 187 -17.33 12.64 14.87
CA PRO A 187 -18.18 13.30 15.87
C PRO A 187 -17.45 14.36 16.69
N LEU A 188 -16.20 14.07 17.10
CA LEU A 188 -15.39 15.03 17.85
C LEU A 188 -15.11 16.30 17.02
N SER A 189 -14.78 16.14 15.74
CA SER A 189 -14.55 17.28 14.85
C SER A 189 -15.82 18.08 14.59
N GLU A 190 -16.98 17.43 14.53
CA GLU A 190 -18.29 18.09 14.38
C GLU A 190 -18.67 18.88 15.63
N SER A 191 -18.36 18.34 16.82
CA SER A 191 -18.60 19.01 18.10
C SER A 191 -17.66 20.19 18.34
N LEU A 192 -16.36 20.03 18.05
CA LEU A 192 -15.35 21.07 18.31
C LEU A 192 -15.31 22.16 17.24
N LEU A 193 -15.65 21.84 15.99
CA LEU A 193 -15.50 22.73 14.84
C LEU A 193 -16.80 22.84 14.01
N PRO A 194 -17.96 23.15 14.62
CA PRO A 194 -19.26 23.09 13.95
C PRO A 194 -19.36 24.06 12.77
N ALA A 195 -18.79 25.26 12.90
CA ALA A 195 -18.84 26.30 11.87
C ALA A 195 -17.73 26.19 10.80
N ASN A 196 -16.81 25.23 10.90
CA ASN A 196 -15.65 25.16 9.99
C ASN A 196 -15.53 23.80 9.27
N PRO A 197 -16.30 23.59 8.18
CA PRO A 197 -16.22 22.37 7.37
C PRO A 197 -14.82 22.05 6.85
N LYS A 198 -14.04 23.07 6.48
CA LYS A 198 -12.67 22.88 5.98
C LYS A 198 -11.75 22.33 7.06
N ALA A 199 -11.84 22.84 8.29
CA ALA A 199 -11.05 22.35 9.40
C ALA A 199 -11.39 20.89 9.75
N ARG A 200 -12.67 20.49 9.70
CA ARG A 200 -13.08 19.09 9.89
C ARG A 200 -12.43 18.14 8.87
N VAL A 201 -12.39 18.54 7.60
CA VAL A 201 -11.69 17.78 6.54
C VAL A 201 -10.19 17.66 6.82
N TRP A 202 -9.56 18.70 7.35
CA TRP A 202 -8.16 18.64 7.75
C TRP A 202 -7.91 17.68 8.91
N VAL A 203 -8.81 17.62 9.90
CA VAL A 203 -8.73 16.65 11.01
C VAL A 203 -8.72 15.22 10.47
N THR A 204 -9.69 14.85 9.64
CA THR A 204 -9.75 13.50 9.07
C THR A 204 -8.58 13.22 8.11
N ARG A 205 -8.09 14.24 7.41
CA ARG A 205 -6.92 14.09 6.53
C ARG A 205 -5.64 13.85 7.31
N VAL A 206 -5.39 14.63 8.37
CA VAL A 206 -4.23 14.45 9.25
C VAL A 206 -4.28 13.06 9.90
N TRP A 207 -5.46 12.64 10.37
CA TRP A 207 -5.66 11.29 10.87
C TRP A 207 -5.31 10.23 9.85
N ALA A 208 -5.84 10.34 8.62
CA ALA A 208 -5.59 9.38 7.56
C ALA A 208 -4.09 9.18 7.32
N TRP A 209 -3.33 10.27 7.19
CA TRP A 209 -1.88 10.20 6.97
C TRP A 209 -1.13 9.70 8.20
N ALA A 210 -1.50 10.14 9.39
CA ALA A 210 -0.89 9.64 10.63
C ALA A 210 -1.10 8.12 10.76
N TRP A 211 -2.31 7.64 10.52
CA TRP A 211 -2.65 6.21 10.58
C TRP A 211 -1.93 5.39 9.51
N LEU A 212 -1.94 5.86 8.26
CA LEU A 212 -1.28 5.18 7.15
C LEU A 212 0.23 5.13 7.32
N LEU A 213 0.87 6.22 7.76
CA LEU A 213 2.31 6.23 8.04
C LEU A 213 2.65 5.39 9.26
N TRP A 214 1.81 5.39 10.30
CA TRP A 214 2.05 4.58 11.49
C TRP A 214 1.92 3.07 11.20
N THR A 215 0.87 2.66 10.48
CA THR A 215 0.69 1.26 10.08
C THR A 215 1.63 0.83 8.96
N GLY A 216 1.98 1.72 8.03
CA GLY A 216 2.83 1.41 6.89
C GLY A 216 4.26 1.02 7.26
N ARG A 217 4.71 1.30 8.50
CA ARG A 217 5.96 0.77 9.06
C ARG A 217 5.99 -0.76 9.10
N TYR A 218 4.86 -1.39 9.41
CA TYR A 218 4.73 -2.84 9.37
C TYR A 218 4.86 -3.37 7.94
N TRP A 219 4.30 -2.66 6.96
CA TRP A 219 4.44 -3.05 5.56
C TRP A 219 5.85 -2.84 5.02
N ALA A 220 6.53 -1.77 5.45
CA ALA A 220 7.93 -1.54 5.12
C ALA A 220 8.84 -2.67 5.69
N ASP A 221 8.57 -3.14 6.92
CA ASP A 221 9.21 -4.32 7.51
C ASP A 221 9.07 -5.57 6.63
N VAL A 222 7.88 -5.79 6.07
CA VAL A 222 7.61 -6.90 5.13
C VAL A 222 8.49 -6.73 3.90
N CYS A 223 8.47 -5.56 3.26
CA CYS A 223 9.26 -5.32 2.05
C CYS A 223 10.76 -5.56 2.24
N VAL A 224 11.34 -5.10 3.35
CA VAL A 224 12.76 -5.33 3.66
C VAL A 224 13.05 -6.81 3.82
N ARG A 225 12.31 -7.52 4.69
CA ARG A 225 12.53 -8.95 4.95
C ARG A 225 12.22 -9.84 3.74
N SER A 226 11.39 -9.35 2.83
CA SER A 226 11.11 -9.94 1.53
C SER A 226 12.24 -9.74 0.52
N GLY A 227 13.33 -9.07 0.90
CA GLY A 227 14.49 -8.81 0.04
C GLY A 227 14.29 -7.69 -0.98
N MET A 228 13.11 -7.07 -1.02
CA MET A 228 12.74 -6.08 -2.04
C MET A 228 13.64 -4.84 -2.04
N TRP A 229 14.31 -4.56 -0.91
CA TRP A 229 15.20 -3.42 -0.73
C TRP A 229 16.67 -3.84 -0.60
N SER A 230 16.99 -5.11 -0.83
CA SER A 230 18.37 -5.59 -0.81
C SER A 230 19.17 -5.02 -1.98
N SER A 231 20.48 -4.82 -1.81
CA SER A 231 21.33 -4.20 -2.84
C SER A 231 21.49 -5.02 -4.12
N GLY A 232 21.25 -6.34 -4.05
CA GLY A 232 21.32 -7.25 -5.20
C GLY A 232 19.98 -7.55 -5.86
N GLU A 233 18.87 -7.12 -5.25
CA GLU A 233 17.53 -7.26 -5.84
C GLU A 233 16.95 -5.88 -6.13
N GLY A 234 16.67 -5.61 -7.40
CA GLY A 234 16.15 -4.33 -7.82
C GLY A 234 15.11 -4.47 -8.90
N TYR A 235 14.18 -3.51 -8.94
CA TYR A 235 13.14 -3.48 -9.96
C TYR A 235 13.68 -3.00 -11.29
N LEU A 236 14.79 -2.25 -11.27
CA LEU A 236 15.40 -1.64 -12.42
C LEU A 236 16.74 -2.26 -12.76
N ALA A 237 16.81 -3.02 -13.86
CA ALA A 237 18.07 -3.53 -14.39
C ALA A 237 19.10 -2.42 -14.74
N TRP A 238 18.61 -1.20 -15.01
CA TRP A 238 19.42 -0.03 -15.35
C TRP A 238 19.02 1.17 -14.49
N SER A 239 19.97 1.94 -13.98
CA SER A 239 19.74 3.04 -13.04
C SER A 239 20.45 4.31 -13.48
N PRO A 240 19.76 5.23 -14.18
CA PRO A 240 20.31 6.55 -14.52
C PRO A 240 20.80 7.34 -13.31
N VAL A 241 20.06 7.31 -12.20
CA VAL A 241 20.37 8.08 -11.01
C VAL A 241 21.67 7.58 -10.38
N ARG A 242 21.84 6.26 -10.24
CA ARG A 242 23.11 5.70 -9.75
C ARG A 242 24.24 5.86 -10.76
N GLY A 243 23.95 5.75 -12.05
CA GLY A 243 24.92 5.98 -13.13
C GLY A 243 25.51 7.39 -13.08
N VAL A 244 24.67 8.41 -12.94
CA VAL A 244 25.10 9.82 -12.88
C VAL A 244 25.79 10.15 -11.56
N LEU A 245 25.27 9.67 -10.42
CA LEU A 245 25.80 10.03 -9.10
C LEU A 245 27.02 9.20 -8.68
N PHE A 246 27.12 7.95 -9.13
CA PHE A 246 28.08 6.96 -8.63
C PHE A 246 28.81 6.17 -9.72
N GLY A 247 28.49 6.39 -11.01
CA GLY A 247 29.05 5.60 -12.12
C GLY A 247 28.49 4.17 -12.21
N GLN A 248 27.46 3.83 -11.44
CA GLN A 248 26.87 2.48 -11.39
C GLN A 248 25.57 2.44 -12.22
N TRP A 249 25.69 2.05 -13.49
CA TRP A 249 24.55 2.05 -14.42
C TRP A 249 23.67 0.80 -14.31
N PHE A 250 24.21 -0.32 -13.83
CA PHE A 250 23.53 -1.61 -13.79
C PHE A 250 23.50 -2.15 -12.37
N LEU A 251 22.46 -2.92 -12.03
CA LEU A 251 22.48 -3.77 -10.85
C LEU A 251 23.57 -4.83 -11.02
N VAL A 252 24.43 -4.98 -10.01
CA VAL A 252 25.48 -6.00 -9.94
C VAL A 252 25.00 -7.17 -9.10
#